data_AF-A0A3L6SQ60-F1
#
_entry.id   AF-A0A3L6SQ60-F1
#
_cell.length_a   1.000
_cell.length_b   1.000
_cell.length_c   1.000
_cell.angle_alpha   90.00
_cell.angle_beta   90.00
_cell.angle_gamma   90.00
#
_symmetry.space_group_name_H-M   'P 1'
#
loop_
_entity.id
_entity.type
_entity.pdbx_description
1 polymer ?
#
loop_
_entity_poly.entity_id
_entity_poly.type
_entity_poly.pdbx_seq_one_letter_code
_entity_poly.pdbx_strand_id
1 'polypeptide(L)'
;MLRQELQSSPFLLSNLAAILEDTRSNPQLWKPAMDIIAKLALDKRAGKEIGRTQVITGELMHAFLARCGPANINDDDQSLPMVAGEALANLAMWGAANCSAILEEPGYEVIKDLNSMLCEDEFRDVAASLMQDLCAHCRVKLMSHPDASEHLSSALTTVMGHIMAAEGKQLESLLGLTSEVGDVIRETFVHELESQTNNGVELVQKLVNTLNSSKKPNPEYPRMRRVIVRIMIIIMESCHRTVAKMMEEGTMEGLMEALIKMERTPSKLEKYRVFYGNIGVILESGIPMSDLVARAKALIRRTTTQTVFRSSSNGR
;
A
#
# COMPACT_ATOMS: atom_id res chain seq x y z
N MET A 1 12.07 18.67 -13.98
CA MET A 1 12.33 19.46 -15.20
C MET A 1 11.72 18.76 -16.41
N LEU A 2 12.29 17.66 -16.92
CA LEU A 2 11.76 16.96 -18.12
C LEU A 2 10.27 16.55 -18.05
N ARG A 3 9.77 16.03 -16.92
CA ARG A 3 8.33 15.68 -16.78
C ARG A 3 7.40 16.88 -16.91
N GLN A 4 7.79 18.02 -16.32
CA GLN A 4 7.02 19.25 -16.38
C GLN A 4 7.06 19.86 -17.78
N GLU A 5 8.19 19.73 -18.48
CA GLU A 5 8.34 20.14 -19.88
C GLU A 5 7.49 19.28 -20.82
N LEU A 6 7.50 17.95 -20.65
CA LEU A 6 6.65 17.04 -21.42
C LEU A 6 5.17 17.31 -21.17
N GLN A 7 4.76 17.53 -19.91
CA GLN A 7 3.39 17.94 -19.59
C GLN A 7 2.99 19.26 -20.24
N SER A 8 3.95 20.17 -20.48
CA SER A 8 3.65 21.47 -21.10
C SER A 8 3.29 21.36 -22.59
N SER A 9 3.43 20.18 -23.20
CA SER A 9 2.95 19.92 -24.56
C SER A 9 1.43 19.70 -24.56
N PRO A 10 0.63 20.59 -25.17
CA PRO A 10 -0.83 20.55 -25.10
C PRO A 10 -1.45 19.32 -25.78
N PHE A 11 -0.70 18.65 -26.66
CA PHE A 11 -1.18 17.50 -27.42
C PHE A 11 -0.72 16.16 -26.86
N LEU A 12 0.18 16.14 -25.87
CA LEU A 12 0.79 14.89 -25.42
C LEU A 12 -0.24 13.90 -24.88
N LEU A 13 -1.14 14.34 -24.00
CA LEU A 13 -2.17 13.47 -23.42
C LEU A 13 -3.16 12.98 -24.48
N SER A 14 -3.56 13.84 -25.42
CA SER A 14 -4.43 13.45 -26.53
C SER A 14 -3.77 12.42 -27.45
N ASN A 15 -2.47 12.54 -27.70
CA ASN A 15 -1.74 11.58 -28.52
C ASN A 15 -1.59 10.24 -27.80
N LEU A 16 -1.30 10.25 -26.50
CA LEU A 16 -1.23 9.03 -25.69
C LEU A 16 -2.58 8.32 -25.63
N ALA A 17 -3.67 9.06 -25.41
CA ALA A 17 -5.02 8.51 -25.46
C ALA A 17 -5.33 7.87 -26.83
N ALA A 18 -5.03 8.57 -27.93
CA ALA A 18 -5.26 8.05 -29.28
C ALA A 18 -4.45 6.78 -29.59
N ILE A 19 -3.24 6.64 -29.04
CA ILE A 19 -2.44 5.40 -29.18
C ILE A 19 -3.12 4.24 -28.44
N LEU A 20 -3.67 4.49 -27.25
CA LEU A 20 -4.34 3.46 -26.46
C LEU A 20 -5.69 3.06 -27.06
N GLU A 21 -6.46 4.01 -27.63
CA GLU A 21 -7.77 3.73 -28.25
C GLU A 21 -7.67 3.03 -29.62
N ASP A 22 -6.54 3.14 -30.31
CA ASP A 22 -6.38 2.53 -31.63
C ASP A 22 -6.23 1.02 -31.50
N THR A 23 -7.33 0.30 -31.68
CA THR A 23 -7.38 -1.17 -31.70
C THR A 23 -6.52 -1.80 -32.81
N ARG A 24 -6.04 -1.00 -33.77
CA ARG A 24 -5.09 -1.42 -34.81
C ARG A 24 -3.64 -1.16 -34.41
N SER A 25 -3.40 -0.39 -33.35
CA SER A 25 -2.07 -0.18 -32.81
C SER A 25 -1.57 -1.48 -32.16
N ASN A 26 -0.30 -1.79 -32.41
CA ASN A 26 0.35 -2.99 -31.89
C ASN A 26 0.50 -2.86 -30.35
N PRO A 27 0.28 -3.94 -29.56
CA PRO A 27 0.66 -3.98 -28.14
C PRO A 27 2.07 -3.42 -27.83
N GLN A 28 2.99 -3.49 -28.80
CA GLN A 28 4.32 -2.88 -28.75
C GLN A 28 4.33 -1.34 -28.62
N LEU A 29 3.26 -0.63 -29.00
CA LEU A 29 3.11 0.82 -28.83
C LEU A 29 2.39 1.18 -27.52
N TRP A 30 1.51 0.30 -27.03
CA TRP A 30 0.78 0.50 -25.79
C TRP A 30 1.72 0.52 -24.59
N LYS A 31 2.64 -0.43 -24.50
CA LYS A 31 3.59 -0.51 -23.38
C LYS A 31 4.42 0.79 -23.23
N PRO A 32 5.08 1.32 -24.28
CA PRO A 32 5.76 2.62 -24.19
C PRO A 32 4.83 3.79 -23.82
N ALA A 33 3.58 3.81 -24.32
CA ALA A 33 2.62 4.85 -23.99
C ALA A 33 2.22 4.79 -22.51
N MET A 34 1.93 3.61 -21.99
CA MET A 34 1.62 3.39 -20.57
C MET A 34 2.82 3.67 -19.67
N ASP A 35 4.04 3.35 -20.10
CA ASP A 35 5.28 3.72 -19.40
C ASP A 35 5.45 5.23 -19.28
N ILE A 36 5.14 5.97 -20.35
CA ILE A 36 5.15 7.43 -20.34
C ILE A 36 4.08 7.94 -19.36
N ILE A 37 2.87 7.38 -19.40
CA ILE A 37 1.78 7.72 -18.49
C ILE A 37 2.18 7.46 -17.04
N ALA A 38 2.73 6.29 -16.72
CA ALA A 38 3.20 5.93 -15.39
C ALA A 38 4.24 6.94 -14.88
N LYS A 39 5.16 7.39 -15.75
CA LYS A 39 6.19 8.40 -15.43
C LYS A 39 5.62 9.81 -15.28
N LEU A 40 4.63 10.20 -16.09
CA LEU A 40 3.97 11.50 -16.01
C LEU A 40 3.07 11.58 -14.78
N ALA A 41 2.39 10.49 -14.43
CA ALA A 41 1.57 10.36 -13.23
C ALA A 41 2.37 10.60 -11.94
N LEU A 42 3.69 10.75 -12.00
CA LEU A 42 4.51 11.13 -10.85
C LEU A 42 4.48 12.63 -10.55
N ASP A 43 4.08 13.48 -11.49
CA ASP A 43 3.82 14.87 -11.18
C ASP A 43 2.39 15.02 -10.64
N LYS A 44 2.21 15.69 -9.50
CA LYS A 44 0.90 15.88 -8.86
C LYS A 44 -0.13 16.53 -9.77
N ARG A 45 0.28 17.47 -10.62
CA ARG A 45 -0.62 18.14 -11.56
C ARG A 45 -0.95 17.21 -12.72
N ALA A 46 0.07 16.61 -13.34
CA ALA A 46 -0.12 15.68 -14.45
C ALA A 46 -0.94 14.45 -14.03
N GLY A 47 -0.65 13.83 -12.89
CA GLY A 47 -1.39 12.67 -12.39
C GLY A 47 -2.87 12.97 -12.11
N LYS A 48 -3.20 14.19 -11.65
CA LYS A 48 -4.61 14.63 -11.52
C LYS A 48 -5.29 14.90 -12.85
N GLU A 49 -4.54 15.32 -13.86
CA GLU A 49 -5.05 15.60 -15.20
C GLU A 49 -5.31 14.28 -15.96
N ILE A 50 -4.33 13.38 -15.93
CA ILE A 50 -4.41 12.04 -16.51
C ILE A 50 -5.55 11.25 -15.86
N GLY A 51 -5.63 11.22 -14.52
CA GLY A 51 -6.67 10.46 -13.81
C GLY A 51 -8.10 10.98 -14.01
N ARG A 52 -8.28 12.16 -14.64
CA ARG A 52 -9.58 12.67 -15.08
C ARG A 52 -9.88 12.36 -16.54
N THR A 53 -8.90 11.85 -17.27
CA THR A 53 -9.06 11.43 -18.67
C THR A 53 -9.57 9.99 -18.67
N GLN A 54 -10.89 9.85 -18.76
CA GLN A 54 -11.57 8.55 -18.62
C GLN A 54 -11.03 7.52 -19.62
N VAL A 55 -10.81 7.92 -20.87
CA VAL A 55 -10.20 7.07 -21.90
C VAL A 55 -8.90 6.41 -21.42
N ILE A 56 -7.96 7.22 -20.91
CA ILE A 56 -6.68 6.70 -20.43
C ILE A 56 -6.90 5.76 -19.23
N THR A 57 -7.77 6.13 -18.30
CA THR A 57 -8.04 5.31 -17.12
C THR A 57 -8.68 3.96 -17.50
N GLY A 58 -9.65 3.96 -18.41
CA GLY A 58 -10.31 2.76 -18.90
C GLY A 58 -9.36 1.81 -19.66
N GLU A 59 -8.49 2.34 -20.52
CA GLU A 59 -7.50 1.53 -21.24
C GLU A 59 -6.44 0.94 -20.30
N LEU A 60 -6.00 1.69 -19.28
CA LEU A 60 -5.13 1.15 -18.24
C LEU A 60 -5.82 0.04 -17.43
N MET A 61 -7.09 0.22 -17.08
CA MET A 61 -7.89 -0.80 -16.38
C MET A 61 -8.04 -2.05 -17.22
N HIS A 62 -8.30 -1.91 -18.52
CA HIS A 62 -8.40 -3.02 -19.44
C HIS A 62 -7.09 -3.80 -19.57
N ALA A 63 -5.97 -3.11 -19.77
CA ALA A 63 -4.67 -3.74 -19.87
C ALA A 63 -4.25 -4.44 -18.56
N PHE A 64 -4.63 -3.89 -17.41
CA PHE A 64 -4.27 -4.48 -16.11
C PHE A 64 -5.18 -5.65 -15.71
N LEU A 65 -6.50 -5.49 -15.78
CA LEU A 65 -7.47 -6.44 -15.23
C LEU A 65 -8.06 -7.42 -16.24
N ALA A 66 -8.19 -7.05 -17.53
CA ALA A 66 -8.91 -7.87 -18.51
C ALA A 66 -8.06 -8.99 -19.13
N ARG A 67 -6.73 -8.97 -18.96
CA ARG A 67 -5.75 -10.02 -19.35
C ARG A 67 -6.23 -10.88 -20.53
N CYS A 68 -6.30 -10.31 -21.73
CA CYS A 68 -6.80 -11.02 -22.91
C CYS A 68 -6.01 -12.32 -23.21
N GLY A 69 -6.60 -13.49 -22.91
CA GLY A 69 -6.36 -14.76 -23.64
C GLY A 69 -5.55 -15.87 -22.92
N PRO A 70 -5.76 -17.15 -23.31
CA PRO A 70 -5.21 -18.32 -22.63
C PRO A 70 -3.70 -18.52 -22.86
N ALA A 71 -2.97 -18.72 -21.76
CA ALA A 71 -1.82 -19.62 -21.52
C ALA A 71 -0.74 -19.85 -22.62
N ASN A 72 -0.56 -18.97 -23.59
CA ASN A 72 0.62 -18.97 -24.48
C ASN A 72 1.23 -17.57 -24.49
N ILE A 73 1.80 -17.20 -23.36
CA ILE A 73 2.46 -15.92 -23.17
C ILE A 73 3.97 -16.15 -23.33
N ASN A 74 4.56 -15.54 -24.35
CA ASN A 74 5.99 -15.26 -24.34
C ASN A 74 6.25 -14.21 -23.24
N ASP A 75 7.38 -14.29 -22.52
CA ASP A 75 7.76 -13.41 -21.39
C ASP A 75 7.56 -11.89 -21.61
N ASP A 76 7.49 -11.42 -22.86
CA ASP A 76 7.34 -9.99 -23.18
C ASP A 76 5.91 -9.45 -22.89
N ASP A 77 4.87 -10.30 -22.86
CA ASP A 77 3.46 -9.88 -22.74
C ASP A 77 3.04 -9.57 -21.29
N GLN A 78 3.70 -10.20 -20.31
CA GLN A 78 3.47 -9.99 -18.87
C GLN A 78 3.85 -8.58 -18.39
N SER A 79 4.73 -7.91 -19.13
CA SER A 79 5.18 -6.56 -18.81
C SER A 79 4.11 -5.47 -19.02
N LEU A 80 3.14 -5.68 -19.92
CA LEU A 80 2.12 -4.68 -20.23
C LEU A 80 1.12 -4.50 -19.07
N PRO A 81 0.52 -5.57 -18.50
CA PRO A 81 -0.32 -5.44 -17.31
C PRO A 81 0.43 -4.81 -16.13
N MET A 82 1.71 -5.15 -15.92
CA MET A 82 2.51 -4.56 -14.84
C MET A 82 2.65 -3.05 -15.00
N VAL A 83 3.00 -2.56 -16.18
CA VAL A 83 3.12 -1.12 -16.45
C VAL A 83 1.76 -0.42 -16.30
N ALA A 84 0.67 -1.06 -16.73
CA ALA A 84 -0.68 -0.52 -16.57
C ALA A 84 -1.07 -0.40 -15.09
N GLY A 85 -0.84 -1.45 -14.30
CA GLY A 85 -1.09 -1.45 -12.86
C GLY A 85 -0.24 -0.43 -12.10
N GLU A 86 1.04 -0.28 -12.45
CA GLU A 86 1.91 0.76 -11.90
C GLU A 86 1.38 2.16 -12.21
N ALA A 87 0.93 2.41 -13.45
CA ALA A 87 0.31 3.68 -13.83
C ALA A 87 -0.94 3.96 -12.98
N LEU A 88 -1.83 2.97 -12.81
CA LEU A 88 -3.05 3.10 -12.00
C LEU A 88 -2.72 3.38 -10.53
N ALA A 89 -1.76 2.67 -9.95
CA ALA A 89 -1.30 2.93 -8.58
C ALA A 89 -0.77 4.36 -8.43
N ASN A 90 0.02 4.84 -9.39
CA ASN A 90 0.54 6.21 -9.39
C ASN A 90 -0.57 7.26 -9.51
N LEU A 91 -1.61 7.00 -10.30
CA LEU A 91 -2.77 7.88 -10.41
C LEU A 91 -3.60 7.91 -9.13
N ALA A 92 -3.83 6.76 -8.49
CA ALA A 92 -4.63 6.63 -7.28
C ALA A 92 -4.09 7.48 -6.12
N MET A 93 -2.77 7.60 -6.00
CA MET A 93 -2.13 8.45 -4.97
C MET A 93 -2.60 9.91 -4.95
N TRP A 94 -3.07 10.45 -6.07
CA TRP A 94 -3.39 11.88 -6.18
C TRP A 94 -4.79 12.25 -5.70
N GLY A 95 -5.45 11.32 -5.02
CA GLY A 95 -6.58 11.56 -4.13
C GLY A 95 -7.90 10.99 -4.61
N ALA A 96 -8.96 11.32 -3.87
CA ALA A 96 -10.27 10.69 -3.99
C ALA A 96 -10.90 10.77 -5.39
N ALA A 97 -10.60 11.81 -6.18
CA ALA A 97 -11.15 11.93 -7.52
C ALA A 97 -10.63 10.82 -8.47
N ASN A 98 -9.31 10.59 -8.46
CA ASN A 98 -8.70 9.54 -9.28
C ASN A 98 -9.10 8.15 -8.77
N CYS A 99 -9.05 7.92 -7.46
CA CYS A 99 -9.50 6.66 -6.87
C CYS A 99 -10.99 6.38 -7.17
N SER A 100 -11.84 7.40 -7.19
CA SER A 100 -13.25 7.22 -7.56
C SER A 100 -13.40 6.82 -9.03
N ALA A 101 -12.68 7.49 -9.94
CA ALA A 101 -12.72 7.15 -11.36
C ALA A 101 -12.28 5.69 -11.60
N ILE A 102 -11.22 5.24 -10.92
CA ILE A 102 -10.76 3.86 -10.98
C ILE A 102 -11.84 2.89 -10.45
N LEU A 103 -12.42 3.17 -9.27
CA LEU A 103 -13.44 2.30 -8.66
C LEU A 103 -14.74 2.21 -9.47
N GLU A 104 -15.06 3.26 -10.22
CA GLU A 104 -16.31 3.39 -10.98
C GLU A 104 -16.15 3.02 -12.46
N GLU A 105 -14.97 2.51 -12.86
CA GLU A 105 -14.72 2.13 -14.25
C GLU A 105 -15.69 1.00 -14.68
N PRO A 106 -16.52 1.21 -15.71
CA PRO A 106 -17.51 0.23 -16.13
C PRO A 106 -16.89 -1.09 -16.57
N GLY A 107 -17.51 -2.20 -16.19
CA GLY A 107 -17.11 -3.55 -16.62
C GLY A 107 -16.11 -4.26 -15.71
N TYR A 108 -15.68 -3.62 -14.61
CA TYR A 108 -14.77 -4.22 -13.63
C TYR A 108 -15.38 -4.29 -12.24
N GLU A 109 -15.08 -5.36 -11.51
CA GLU A 109 -15.35 -5.49 -10.08
C GLU A 109 -14.05 -5.20 -9.34
N VAL A 110 -13.58 -3.95 -9.41
CA VAL A 110 -12.18 -3.55 -9.12
C VAL A 110 -11.61 -4.18 -7.84
N ILE A 111 -12.34 -4.18 -6.73
CA ILE A 111 -11.82 -4.74 -5.47
C ILE A 111 -11.69 -6.26 -5.51
N LYS A 112 -12.64 -6.95 -6.15
CA LYS A 112 -12.62 -8.40 -6.36
C LYS A 112 -11.52 -8.80 -7.35
N ASP A 113 -11.35 -8.03 -8.42
CA ASP A 113 -10.32 -8.26 -9.43
C ASP A 113 -8.93 -8.09 -8.80
N LEU A 114 -8.70 -6.99 -8.08
CA LEU A 114 -7.46 -6.77 -7.32
C LEU A 114 -7.21 -7.84 -6.26
N ASN A 115 -8.27 -8.31 -5.58
CA ASN A 115 -8.14 -9.40 -4.60
C ASN A 115 -7.66 -10.69 -5.26
N SER A 116 -8.12 -11.00 -6.47
CA SER A 116 -7.64 -12.15 -7.25
C SER A 116 -6.14 -11.99 -7.59
N MET A 117 -5.71 -10.79 -7.96
CA MET A 117 -4.31 -10.49 -8.27
C MET A 117 -3.38 -10.55 -7.05
N LEU A 118 -3.87 -10.36 -5.83
CA LEU A 118 -3.05 -10.53 -4.61
C LEU A 118 -2.55 -11.97 -4.44
N CYS A 119 -3.23 -12.96 -5.01
CA CYS A 119 -2.80 -14.35 -5.00
C CYS A 119 -1.67 -14.63 -5.99
N GLU A 120 -1.44 -13.77 -6.98
CA GLU A 120 -0.44 -13.94 -8.03
C GLU A 120 0.86 -13.22 -7.65
N ASP A 121 1.96 -13.96 -7.49
CA ASP A 121 3.25 -13.43 -7.02
C ASP A 121 3.73 -12.22 -7.84
N GLU A 122 3.52 -12.26 -9.16
CA GLU A 122 3.94 -11.24 -10.12
C GLU A 122 3.23 -9.89 -9.92
N PHE A 123 1.93 -9.91 -9.60
CA PHE A 123 1.10 -8.70 -9.53
C PHE A 123 0.87 -8.21 -8.10
N ARG A 124 1.23 -9.02 -7.11
CA ARG A 124 0.84 -8.81 -5.71
C ARG A 124 1.22 -7.44 -5.17
N ASP A 125 2.42 -6.94 -5.46
CA ASP A 125 2.88 -5.65 -4.94
C ASP A 125 2.15 -4.47 -5.59
N VAL A 126 1.90 -4.54 -6.90
CA VAL A 126 1.15 -3.53 -7.66
C VAL A 126 -0.32 -3.53 -7.23
N ALA A 127 -0.96 -4.70 -7.14
CA ALA A 127 -2.34 -4.83 -6.68
C ALA A 127 -2.50 -4.33 -5.24
N ALA A 128 -1.58 -4.69 -4.34
CA ALA A 128 -1.58 -4.20 -2.96
C ALA A 128 -1.42 -2.68 -2.89
N SER A 129 -0.53 -2.10 -3.71
CA SER A 129 -0.30 -0.65 -3.75
C SER A 129 -1.52 0.12 -4.26
N LEU A 130 -2.15 -0.35 -5.35
CA LEU A 130 -3.37 0.27 -5.86
C LEU A 130 -4.50 0.17 -4.84
N MET A 131 -4.76 -1.02 -4.30
CA MET A 131 -5.80 -1.21 -3.28
C MET A 131 -5.53 -0.37 -2.02
N GLN A 132 -4.26 -0.20 -1.63
CA GLN A 132 -3.87 0.69 -0.53
C GLN A 132 -4.36 2.13 -0.77
N ASP A 133 -4.09 2.68 -1.95
CA ASP A 133 -4.47 4.07 -2.28
C ASP A 133 -5.99 4.24 -2.44
N LEU A 134 -6.69 3.22 -2.95
CA LEU A 134 -8.15 3.19 -2.96
C LEU A 134 -8.73 3.25 -1.53
N CYS A 135 -8.18 2.45 -0.61
CA CYS A 135 -8.58 2.48 0.80
C CYS A 135 -8.28 3.83 1.46
N ALA A 136 -7.10 4.39 1.21
CA ALA A 136 -6.64 5.64 1.82
C ALA A 136 -7.44 6.88 1.37
N HIS A 137 -7.91 6.89 0.11
CA HIS A 137 -8.51 8.07 -0.49
C HIS A 137 -10.01 7.96 -0.76
N CYS A 138 -10.56 6.76 -0.86
CA CYS A 138 -11.96 6.54 -1.23
C CYS A 138 -12.75 5.71 -0.22
N ARG A 139 -12.30 5.58 1.04
CA ARG A 139 -12.97 4.79 2.08
C ARG A 139 -14.50 4.87 2.10
N VAL A 140 -15.08 6.08 2.13
CA VAL A 140 -16.54 6.24 2.24
C VAL A 140 -17.26 5.66 1.01
N LYS A 141 -16.73 5.92 -0.19
CA LYS A 141 -17.28 5.40 -1.44
C LYS A 141 -17.03 3.90 -1.56
N LEU A 142 -15.82 3.44 -1.26
CA LEU A 142 -15.44 2.03 -1.22
C LEU A 142 -16.42 1.23 -0.36
N MET A 143 -16.68 1.68 0.87
CA MET A 143 -17.59 1.02 1.81
C MET A 143 -19.07 1.19 1.48
N SER A 144 -19.43 1.96 0.44
CA SER A 144 -20.81 2.03 -0.06
C SER A 144 -21.17 0.86 -0.98
N HIS A 145 -20.18 0.13 -1.48
CA HIS A 145 -20.42 -1.08 -2.27
C HIS A 145 -20.80 -2.26 -1.36
N PRO A 146 -21.88 -3.01 -1.68
CA PRO A 146 -22.42 -4.07 -0.82
C PRO A 146 -21.40 -5.13 -0.37
N ASP A 147 -20.43 -5.46 -1.22
CA ASP A 147 -19.48 -6.56 -0.98
C ASP A 147 -18.06 -6.10 -0.64
N ALA A 148 -17.84 -4.78 -0.54
CA ALA A 148 -16.49 -4.23 -0.30
C ALA A 148 -15.88 -4.72 1.02
N SER A 149 -16.69 -4.86 2.08
CA SER A 149 -16.19 -5.37 3.36
C SER A 149 -15.73 -6.83 3.26
N GLU A 150 -16.44 -7.66 2.50
CA GLU A 150 -16.08 -9.07 2.30
C GLU A 150 -14.79 -9.17 1.48
N HIS A 151 -14.70 -8.44 0.37
CA HIS A 151 -13.49 -8.44 -0.45
C HIS A 151 -12.27 -7.88 0.29
N LEU A 152 -12.43 -6.83 1.10
CA LEU A 152 -11.34 -6.31 1.94
C LEU A 152 -10.95 -7.30 3.06
N SER A 153 -11.90 -8.04 3.62
CA SER A 153 -11.62 -9.12 4.57
C SER A 153 -10.80 -10.23 3.91
N SER A 154 -11.20 -10.66 2.71
CA SER A 154 -10.46 -11.66 1.94
C SER A 154 -9.06 -11.16 1.58
N ALA A 155 -8.92 -9.92 1.12
CA ALA A 155 -7.64 -9.30 0.83
C ALA A 155 -6.75 -9.27 2.08
N LEU A 156 -7.31 -8.97 3.25
CA LEU A 156 -6.58 -8.98 4.51
C LEU A 156 -6.00 -10.37 4.83
N THR A 157 -6.82 -11.41 4.75
CA THR A 157 -6.38 -12.80 4.98
C THR A 157 -5.27 -13.18 4.00
N THR A 158 -5.44 -12.86 2.72
CA THR A 158 -4.43 -13.12 1.68
C THR A 158 -3.11 -12.42 2.00
N VAL A 159 -3.11 -11.12 2.30
CA VAL A 159 -1.86 -10.41 2.60
C VAL A 159 -1.22 -10.88 3.89
N MET A 160 -2.00 -11.19 4.93
CA MET A 160 -1.46 -11.74 6.18
C MET A 160 -0.76 -13.09 5.95
N GLY A 161 -1.30 -13.94 5.09
CA GLY A 161 -0.67 -15.21 4.69
C GLY A 161 0.67 -15.04 3.97
N HIS A 162 0.88 -13.92 3.26
CA HIS A 162 2.10 -13.67 2.50
C HIS A 162 3.16 -12.84 3.24
N ILE A 163 2.78 -12.06 4.26
CA ILE A 163 3.71 -11.16 4.97
C ILE A 163 4.93 -11.90 5.54
N MET A 164 4.74 -13.10 6.10
CA MET A 164 5.84 -13.81 6.76
C MET A 164 6.99 -14.17 5.81
N ALA A 165 6.68 -14.52 4.57
CA ALA A 165 7.66 -14.85 3.53
C ALA A 165 8.14 -13.63 2.72
N ALA A 166 7.39 -12.52 2.74
CA ALA A 166 7.72 -11.34 1.97
C ALA A 166 8.92 -10.58 2.55
N GLU A 167 9.70 -9.96 1.67
CA GLU A 167 10.81 -9.05 1.98
C GLU A 167 10.77 -7.82 1.05
N GLY A 168 11.57 -6.79 1.36
CA GLY A 168 11.76 -5.62 0.49
C GLY A 168 10.48 -4.91 0.06
N LYS A 169 10.37 -4.58 -1.24
CA LYS A 169 9.23 -3.86 -1.84
C LYS A 169 7.90 -4.59 -1.66
N GLN A 170 7.90 -5.92 -1.79
CA GLN A 170 6.70 -6.72 -1.61
C GLN A 170 6.20 -6.63 -0.16
N LEU A 171 7.10 -6.79 0.82
CA LEU A 171 6.75 -6.63 2.24
C LEU A 171 6.22 -5.22 2.54
N GLU A 172 6.85 -4.18 2.01
CA GLU A 172 6.37 -2.80 2.20
C GLU A 172 4.95 -2.60 1.66
N SER A 173 4.66 -3.13 0.47
CA SER A 173 3.37 -2.99 -0.21
C SER A 173 2.27 -3.73 0.55
N LEU A 174 2.55 -4.97 1.00
CA LEU A 174 1.62 -5.77 1.80
C LEU A 174 1.31 -5.10 3.13
N LEU A 175 2.33 -4.66 3.87
CA LEU A 175 2.14 -3.91 5.12
C LEU A 175 1.42 -2.58 4.89
N GLY A 176 1.68 -1.94 3.74
CA GLY A 176 0.97 -0.74 3.30
C GLY A 176 -0.54 -0.97 3.20
N LEU A 177 -0.96 -2.02 2.48
CA LEU A 177 -2.37 -2.40 2.36
C LEU A 177 -2.96 -2.82 3.71
N THR A 178 -2.28 -3.69 4.45
CA THR A 178 -2.72 -4.14 5.79
C THR A 178 -2.99 -2.96 6.73
N SER A 179 -2.14 -1.92 6.69
CA SER A 179 -2.33 -0.72 7.50
C SER A 179 -3.59 0.05 7.13
N GLU A 180 -3.92 0.22 5.85
CA GLU A 180 -5.12 0.96 5.44
C GLU A 180 -6.39 0.13 5.68
N VAL A 181 -6.34 -1.17 5.41
CA VAL A 181 -7.45 -2.09 5.67
C VAL A 181 -7.76 -2.14 7.16
N GLY A 182 -6.74 -2.19 8.03
CA GLY A 182 -6.91 -2.10 9.49
C GLY A 182 -7.53 -0.79 9.96
N ASP A 183 -7.40 0.29 9.20
CA ASP A 183 -8.09 1.56 9.46
C ASP A 183 -9.56 1.54 9.00
N VAL A 184 -9.87 0.80 7.93
CA VAL A 184 -11.20 0.67 7.31
C VAL A 184 -12.09 -0.35 8.02
N ILE A 185 -11.63 -1.59 8.18
CA ILE A 185 -12.34 -2.74 8.78
C ILE A 185 -11.60 -3.27 10.02
N ARG A 186 -11.49 -2.41 11.05
CA ARG A 186 -10.68 -2.66 12.24
C ARG A 186 -11.05 -3.93 13.01
N GLU A 187 -12.33 -4.25 13.14
CA GLU A 187 -12.78 -5.45 13.86
C GLU A 187 -12.30 -6.73 13.17
N THR A 188 -12.39 -6.78 11.84
CA THR A 188 -11.84 -7.88 11.03
C THR A 188 -10.34 -7.98 11.18
N PHE A 189 -9.62 -6.85 11.21
CA PHE A 189 -8.17 -6.85 11.45
C PHE A 189 -7.80 -7.47 12.80
N VAL A 190 -8.50 -7.07 13.87
CA VAL A 190 -8.28 -7.64 15.21
C VAL A 190 -8.58 -9.13 15.21
N HIS A 191 -9.71 -9.54 14.64
CA HIS A 191 -10.09 -10.94 14.55
C HIS A 191 -9.04 -11.77 13.80
N GLU A 192 -8.59 -11.29 12.64
CA GLU A 192 -7.60 -11.98 11.83
C GLU A 192 -6.28 -12.15 12.59
N LEU A 193 -5.80 -11.09 13.24
CA LEU A 193 -4.52 -11.10 13.98
C LEU A 193 -4.57 -11.96 15.26
N GLU A 194 -5.71 -11.99 15.95
CA GLU A 194 -5.89 -12.75 17.19
C GLU A 194 -6.44 -14.17 16.97
N SER A 195 -6.74 -14.54 15.71
CA SER A 195 -7.17 -15.89 15.34
C SER A 195 -6.08 -16.93 15.63
N GLN A 196 -6.46 -18.19 15.85
CA GLN A 196 -5.49 -19.26 16.10
C GLN A 196 -4.69 -19.65 14.84
N THR A 197 -5.19 -19.30 13.66
CA THR A 197 -4.56 -19.59 12.37
C THR A 197 -3.40 -18.65 12.09
N ASN A 198 -3.46 -17.41 12.57
CA ASN A 198 -2.43 -16.41 12.33
C ASN A 198 -1.57 -16.21 13.57
N ASN A 199 -0.26 -16.27 13.36
CA ASN A 199 0.68 -16.10 14.43
C ASN A 199 0.96 -14.61 14.67
N GLY A 200 -0.02 -13.88 15.23
CA GLY A 200 0.07 -12.43 15.45
C GLY A 200 1.31 -12.02 16.26
N VAL A 201 1.81 -12.91 17.12
CA VAL A 201 3.08 -12.72 17.84
C VAL A 201 4.28 -12.82 16.89
N GLU A 202 4.36 -13.86 16.05
CA GLU A 202 5.43 -13.97 15.04
C GLU A 202 5.41 -12.81 14.06
N LEU A 203 4.22 -12.33 13.65
CA LEU A 203 4.11 -11.14 12.82
C LEU A 203 4.74 -9.95 13.53
N VAL A 204 4.35 -9.67 14.77
CA VAL A 204 4.94 -8.58 15.56
C VAL A 204 6.45 -8.75 15.68
N GLN A 205 6.95 -9.96 15.94
CA GLN A 205 8.38 -10.22 16.06
C GLN A 205 9.11 -9.96 14.73
N LYS A 206 8.57 -10.41 13.60
CA LYS A 206 9.10 -10.09 12.27
C LYS A 206 9.14 -8.58 12.07
N LEU A 207 8.06 -7.87 12.36
CA LEU A 207 7.99 -6.42 12.21
C LEU A 207 9.01 -5.68 13.07
N VAL A 208 9.20 -6.08 14.34
CA VAL A 208 10.21 -5.48 15.24
C VAL A 208 11.63 -5.79 14.76
N ASN A 209 11.89 -7.01 14.26
CA ASN A 209 13.18 -7.39 13.70
C ASN A 209 13.50 -6.61 12.42
N THR A 210 12.54 -6.46 11.51
CA THR A 210 12.65 -5.64 10.29
C THR A 210 12.91 -4.18 10.65
N LEU A 211 12.20 -3.63 11.64
CA LEU A 211 12.39 -2.25 12.09
C LEU A 211 13.80 -2.02 12.68
N ASN A 212 14.29 -2.95 13.51
CA ASN A 212 15.62 -2.88 14.11
C ASN A 212 16.75 -3.02 13.08
N SER A 213 16.53 -3.82 12.04
CA SER A 213 17.47 -3.98 10.93
C SER A 213 17.49 -2.76 10.00
N SER A 214 16.38 -2.02 9.93
CA SER A 214 16.22 -0.81 9.11
C SER A 214 16.78 0.46 9.78
N LYS A 215 18.11 0.52 9.99
CA LYS A 215 18.77 1.69 10.61
C LYS A 215 18.56 2.99 9.83
N LYS A 216 18.48 2.91 8.50
CA LYS A 216 18.16 4.00 7.57
C LYS A 216 17.09 3.53 6.58
N PRO A 217 16.23 4.41 6.04
CA PRO A 217 15.30 4.02 5.00
C PRO A 217 16.05 3.46 3.79
N ASN A 218 15.57 2.35 3.24
CA ASN A 218 16.09 1.82 1.98
C ASN A 218 15.51 2.64 0.80
N PRO A 219 16.31 3.11 -0.16
CA PRO A 219 15.81 3.83 -1.34
C PRO A 219 14.75 3.10 -2.17
N GLU A 220 14.76 1.76 -2.21
CA GLU A 220 13.83 0.94 -2.99
C GLU A 220 12.47 0.76 -2.30
N TYR A 221 12.44 0.75 -0.97
CA TYR A 221 11.24 0.59 -0.13
C TYR A 221 11.33 1.50 1.12
N PRO A 222 11.25 2.82 0.91
CA PRO A 222 11.66 3.82 1.90
C PRO A 222 10.63 4.06 3.02
N ARG A 223 9.39 3.59 2.85
CA ARG A 223 8.27 3.68 3.79
C ARG A 223 8.19 2.47 4.72
N MET A 224 9.03 1.44 4.56
CA MET A 224 9.03 0.23 5.41
C MET A 224 8.86 0.54 6.90
N ARG A 225 9.69 1.44 7.44
CA ARG A 225 9.60 1.83 8.86
C ARG A 225 8.29 2.52 9.20
N ARG A 226 7.80 3.37 8.31
CA ARG A 226 6.54 4.09 8.46
C ARG A 226 5.36 3.14 8.52
N VAL A 227 5.27 2.18 7.61
CA VAL A 227 4.16 1.21 7.58
C VAL A 227 4.21 0.28 8.79
N ILE A 228 5.39 -0.15 9.21
CA ILE A 228 5.56 -0.93 10.45
C ILE A 228 5.07 -0.16 11.67
N VAL A 229 5.49 1.11 11.84
CA VAL A 229 5.05 1.92 12.98
C VAL A 229 3.54 2.12 12.97
N ARG A 230 2.91 2.31 11.80
CA ARG A 230 1.44 2.40 11.72
C ARG A 230 0.74 1.12 12.15
N ILE A 231 1.19 -0.04 11.67
CA ILE A 231 0.63 -1.33 12.08
C ILE A 231 0.81 -1.54 13.59
N MET A 232 1.99 -1.22 14.14
CA MET A 232 2.22 -1.33 15.59
C MET A 232 1.26 -0.45 16.40
N ILE A 233 0.95 0.76 15.92
CA ILE A 233 -0.06 1.61 16.55
C ILE A 233 -1.44 0.94 16.51
N ILE A 234 -1.87 0.41 15.36
CA ILE A 234 -3.16 -0.29 15.22
C ILE A 234 -3.25 -1.47 16.21
N ILE A 235 -2.20 -2.30 16.28
CA ILE A 235 -2.09 -3.43 17.20
C ILE A 235 -2.17 -2.97 18.66
N MET A 236 -1.38 -1.96 19.04
CA MET A 236 -1.38 -1.45 20.41
C MET A 236 -2.70 -0.82 20.84
N GLU A 237 -3.47 -0.28 19.89
CA GLU A 237 -4.77 0.34 20.15
C GLU A 237 -5.91 -0.67 20.22
N SER A 238 -5.80 -1.82 19.54
CA SER A 238 -6.97 -2.67 19.24
C SER A 238 -6.80 -4.15 19.60
N CYS A 239 -5.57 -4.67 19.71
CA CYS A 239 -5.30 -6.10 19.85
C CYS A 239 -4.76 -6.44 21.25
N HIS A 240 -5.65 -6.44 22.24
CA HIS A 240 -5.27 -6.60 23.65
C HIS A 240 -4.55 -7.91 23.95
N ARG A 241 -4.91 -9.02 23.28
CA ARG A 241 -4.27 -10.33 23.51
C ARG A 241 -2.84 -10.33 23.00
N THR A 242 -2.62 -9.80 21.80
CA THR A 242 -1.29 -9.69 21.20
C THR A 242 -0.40 -8.78 22.01
N VAL A 243 -0.92 -7.62 22.46
CA VAL A 243 -0.18 -6.68 23.30
C VAL A 243 0.23 -7.29 24.65
N ALA A 244 -0.64 -8.11 25.27
CA ALA A 244 -0.29 -8.81 26.51
C ALA A 244 0.90 -9.75 26.30
N LYS A 245 0.87 -10.58 25.25
CA LYS A 245 1.97 -11.49 24.91
C LYS A 245 3.27 -10.75 24.60
N MET A 246 3.20 -9.63 23.86
CA MET A 246 4.37 -8.78 23.57
C MET A 246 5.07 -8.27 24.84
N MET A 247 4.32 -8.05 25.93
CA MET A 247 4.91 -7.66 27.21
C MET A 247 5.53 -8.85 27.94
N GLU A 248 4.88 -10.01 27.91
CA GLU A 248 5.40 -11.24 28.54
C GLU A 248 6.71 -11.69 27.88
N GLU A 249 6.82 -11.54 26.56
CA GLU A 249 7.98 -11.96 25.77
C GLU A 249 9.08 -10.89 25.66
N GLY A 250 8.88 -9.69 26.22
CA GLY A 250 9.86 -8.60 26.16
C GLY A 250 10.00 -7.92 24.78
N THR A 251 9.04 -8.15 23.88
CA THR A 251 9.03 -7.55 22.53
C THR A 251 8.81 -6.03 22.58
N MET A 252 8.14 -5.53 23.62
CA MET A 252 7.87 -4.10 23.83
C MET A 252 9.16 -3.28 24.02
N GLU A 253 10.14 -3.81 24.73
CA GLU A 253 11.46 -3.21 24.92
C GLU A 253 12.18 -3.05 23.58
N GLY A 254 12.21 -4.11 22.77
CA GLY A 254 12.81 -4.10 21.44
C GLY A 254 12.13 -3.11 20.48
N LEU A 255 10.81 -2.97 20.57
CA LEU A 255 10.07 -1.95 19.83
C LEU A 255 10.41 -0.53 20.31
N MET A 256 10.46 -0.31 21.63
CA MET A 256 10.80 0.99 22.21
C MET A 256 12.21 1.44 21.81
N GLU A 257 13.19 0.54 21.83
CA GLU A 257 14.54 0.82 21.36
C GLU A 257 14.59 1.21 19.88
N ALA A 258 13.87 0.48 19.03
CA ALA A 258 13.78 0.78 17.60
C ALA A 258 13.22 2.19 17.37
N LEU A 259 12.14 2.54 18.08
CA LEU A 259 11.52 3.87 18.01
C LEU A 259 12.46 4.99 18.46
N ILE A 260 13.25 4.79 19.52
CA ILE A 260 14.25 5.77 19.98
C ILE A 260 15.35 6.00 18.92
N LYS A 261 15.82 4.93 18.27
CA LYS A 261 16.83 5.03 17.20
C LYS A 261 16.29 5.82 16.00
N MET A 262 15.01 5.68 15.70
CA MET A 262 14.36 6.38 14.58
C MET A 262 14.22 7.89 14.82
N GLU A 263 13.99 8.34 16.05
CA GLU A 263 13.98 9.79 16.38
C GLU A 263 15.31 10.48 16.06
N ARG A 264 16.41 9.73 16.11
CA ARG A 264 17.77 10.23 15.79
C ARG A 264 18.08 10.19 14.30
N THR A 265 17.26 9.51 13.50
CA THR A 265 17.45 9.34 12.05
C THR A 265 16.21 9.74 11.23
N PRO A 266 15.63 10.93 11.48
CA PRO A 266 14.46 11.38 10.74
C PRO A 266 14.84 11.56 9.27
N SER A 267 13.98 11.07 8.37
CA SER A 267 14.25 11.16 6.94
C SER A 267 12.98 11.54 6.18
N LYS A 268 13.14 12.44 5.20
CA LYS A 268 12.07 12.72 4.24
C LYS A 268 11.75 11.50 3.35
N LEU A 269 12.65 10.51 3.30
CA LEU A 269 12.45 9.27 2.54
C LEU A 269 11.27 8.46 3.05
N GLU A 270 10.89 8.56 4.32
CA GLU A 270 9.73 7.80 4.84
C GLU A 270 8.38 8.30 4.28
N LYS A 271 8.38 9.46 3.61
CA LYS A 271 7.26 9.98 2.80
C LYS A 271 7.49 9.80 1.30
N TYR A 272 8.65 9.29 0.90
CA TYR A 272 8.96 8.97 -0.49
C TYR A 272 8.16 7.74 -0.89
N ARG A 273 7.42 7.81 -1.99
CA ARG A 273 6.88 6.63 -2.66
C ARG A 273 7.72 6.38 -3.89
N VAL A 274 8.25 5.17 -3.98
CA VAL A 274 9.03 4.69 -5.12
C VAL A 274 8.06 4.11 -6.14
N PHE A 275 8.32 4.37 -7.41
CA PHE A 275 7.49 3.91 -8.51
C PHE A 275 8.27 3.09 -9.51
N TYR A 276 9.46 3.57 -9.88
CA TYR A 276 10.30 2.91 -10.88
C TYR A 276 11.78 3.03 -10.49
N GLY A 277 12.41 1.89 -10.24
CA GLY A 277 13.78 1.84 -9.71
C GLY A 277 13.89 2.66 -8.42
N ASN A 278 14.70 3.72 -8.43
CA ASN A 278 14.84 4.64 -7.29
C ASN A 278 14.10 5.97 -7.48
N ILE A 279 13.26 6.08 -8.52
CA ILE A 279 12.53 7.30 -8.85
C ILE A 279 11.16 7.28 -8.19
N GLY A 280 10.85 8.38 -7.52
CA GLY A 280 9.73 8.49 -6.60
C GLY A 280 9.32 9.94 -6.36
N VAL A 281 8.35 10.14 -5.48
CA VAL A 281 7.86 11.46 -5.05
C VAL A 281 7.72 11.49 -3.55
N ILE A 282 8.02 12.64 -2.95
CA ILE A 282 7.72 12.88 -1.54
C ILE A 282 6.29 13.38 -1.45
N LEU A 283 5.43 12.62 -0.76
CA LEU A 283 4.06 13.08 -0.49
C LEU A 283 4.10 14.19 0.56
N GLU A 284 3.58 15.37 0.21
CA GLU A 284 3.50 16.51 1.13
C GLU A 284 2.49 16.25 2.26
N SER A 285 1.43 15.51 1.96
CA SER A 285 0.36 15.16 2.89
C SER A 285 0.75 14.03 3.87
N GLY A 286 -0.03 13.91 4.95
CA GLY A 286 0.07 12.82 5.92
C GLY A 286 0.93 13.11 7.16
N ILE A 287 0.65 12.34 8.22
CA ILE A 287 1.23 12.50 9.55
C ILE A 287 2.76 12.40 9.49
N PRO A 288 3.53 13.37 10.02
CA PRO A 288 4.98 13.28 10.13
C PRO A 288 5.45 12.00 10.84
N MET A 289 6.63 11.49 10.48
CA MET A 289 7.16 10.29 11.13
C MET A 289 7.40 10.49 12.63
N SER A 290 7.84 11.70 13.02
CA SER A 290 8.01 12.10 14.42
C SER A 290 6.75 11.86 15.25
N ASP A 291 5.59 12.17 14.68
CA ASP A 291 4.31 12.15 15.39
C ASP A 291 3.82 10.70 15.53
N LEU A 292 4.03 9.88 14.51
CA LEU A 292 3.80 8.43 14.58
C LEU A 292 4.67 7.79 15.66
N VAL A 293 5.97 8.12 15.68
CA VAL A 293 6.90 7.59 16.69
C VAL A 293 6.52 8.06 18.10
N ALA A 294 6.19 9.34 18.26
CA ALA A 294 5.74 9.88 19.55
C ALA A 294 4.47 9.17 20.05
N ARG A 295 3.48 8.95 19.17
CA ARG A 295 2.25 8.21 19.49
C ARG A 295 2.56 6.77 19.88
N ALA A 296 3.37 6.06 19.11
CA ALA A 296 3.75 4.68 19.42
C ALA A 296 4.44 4.58 20.79
N LYS A 297 5.40 5.46 21.09
CA LYS A 297 6.06 5.51 22.41
C LYS A 297 5.10 5.84 23.55
N ALA A 298 4.10 6.69 23.31
CA ALA A 298 3.08 7.00 24.32
C ALA A 298 2.20 5.78 24.63
N LEU A 299 1.82 5.01 23.60
CA LEU A 299 1.08 3.76 23.76
C LEU A 299 1.86 2.74 24.56
N ILE A 300 3.14 2.51 24.24
CA ILE A 300 4.01 1.58 25.00
C ILE A 300 4.02 1.94 26.49
N ARG A 301 4.29 3.21 26.82
CA ARG A 301 4.34 3.66 28.23
C ARG A 301 3.01 3.47 28.95
N ARG A 302 1.89 3.73 28.27
CA ARG A 302 0.55 3.53 28.83
C ARG A 302 0.33 2.05 29.16
N THR A 303 0.66 1.16 28.24
CA THR A 303 0.51 -0.28 28.41
C THR A 303 1.36 -0.77 29.59
N THR A 304 2.65 -0.42 29.66
CA THR A 304 3.54 -0.82 30.76
C THR A 304 3.03 -0.36 32.13
N THR A 305 2.51 0.87 32.21
CA THR A 305 2.00 1.42 33.47
C THR A 305 0.76 0.66 33.96
N GLN A 306 -0.17 0.32 33.06
CA GLN A 306 -1.39 -0.43 33.41
C GLN A 306 -1.09 -1.83 33.96
N THR A 307 -0.02 -2.48 33.49
CA THR A 307 0.39 -3.83 33.95
C THR A 307 0.97 -3.79 35.36
N VAL A 308 1.80 -2.78 35.68
CA VAL A 308 2.36 -2.58 37.04
C VAL A 308 1.26 -2.32 38.07
N PHE A 309 0.21 -1.58 37.71
CA PHE A 309 -0.94 -1.39 38.59
C PHE A 309 -1.73 -2.69 38.81
N ARG A 310 -1.93 -3.52 37.77
CA ARG A 310 -2.65 -4.80 37.88
C ARG A 310 -1.90 -5.85 38.71
N SER A 311 -0.58 -5.94 38.58
CA SER A 311 0.23 -6.84 39.42
C SER A 311 0.26 -6.40 40.88
N SER A 312 0.22 -5.09 41.15
CA SER A 312 0.16 -4.54 42.51
C SER A 312 -1.20 -4.73 43.19
N SER A 313 -2.29 -4.85 42.43
CA SER A 313 -3.65 -5.08 42.95
C SER A 313 -4.02 -6.55 43.15
N ASN A 314 -3.39 -7.48 42.43
CA ASN A 314 -3.59 -8.94 42.61
C ASN A 314 -2.66 -9.56 43.67
N GLY A 315 -1.77 -8.77 44.26
CA GLY A 315 -0.86 -9.20 45.34
C GLY A 315 -1.35 -8.85 46.75
N ARG A 316 -2.65 -8.61 46.95
CA ARG A 316 -3.28 -8.40 48.26
C ARG A 316 -4.35 -9.44 48.53
#